data_AF-A0A7Y1V286-F1
#
_entry.id   AF-A0A7Y1V286-F1
#
_cell.length_a   1.000
_cell.length_b   1.000
_cell.length_c   1.000
_cell.angle_alpha   90.00
_cell.angle_beta   90.00
_cell.angle_gamma   90.00
#
_symmetry.space_group_name_H-M   'P 1'
#
loop_
_entity.id
_entity.type
_entity.pdbx_description
1 polymer ?
#
loop_
_entity_poly.entity_id
_entity_poly.type
_entity_poly.pdbx_seq_one_letter_code
_entity_poly.pdbx_strand_id
1 'polypeptide(L)'
;MIQHILADSVLVLKFLNRWILLVTSGAPTSDKPNTAFRPPEGRQSVSHSFTIRVQDCHASYQLLRRKGVDFVTPPVTRGQEIRCFFFDPDGHLFEISE
;
A
#
# COMPACT_ATOMS: atom_id res chain seq x y z
N MET A 1 6.59 16.00 -0.92
CA MET A 1 6.19 16.36 -2.30
C MET A 1 6.26 15.09 -3.12
N ILE A 2 5.11 14.56 -3.54
CA ILE A 2 5.07 13.38 -4.42
C ILE A 2 5.26 13.91 -5.84
N GLN A 3 6.37 13.53 -6.48
CA GLN A 3 6.59 13.77 -7.91
C GLN A 3 6.24 12.48 -8.63
N HIS A 4 5.33 12.55 -9.60
CA HIS A 4 4.88 11.40 -10.39
C HIS A 4 5.49 11.51 -11.80
N ILE A 5 6.11 10.43 -12.28
CA ILE A 5 6.47 10.26 -13.69
C ILE A 5 5.74 8.98 -14.12
N LEU A 6 4.88 9.11 -15.14
CA LEU A 6 4.14 7.98 -15.70
C LEU A 6 4.92 7.47 -16.92
N ALA A 7 5.47 6.27 -16.80
CA ALA A 7 5.61 5.38 -17.94
C ALA A 7 4.45 4.39 -17.86
N ASP A 8 3.92 3.89 -18.99
CA ASP A 8 2.62 3.18 -19.06
C ASP A 8 2.43 1.99 -18.09
N SER A 9 3.49 1.52 -17.42
CA SER A 9 3.51 0.39 -16.47
C SER A 9 4.15 0.69 -15.11
N VAL A 10 4.66 1.91 -14.88
CA VAL A 10 5.42 2.26 -13.66
C VAL A 10 5.00 3.63 -13.12
N LEU A 11 4.65 3.66 -11.84
CA LEU A 11 4.50 4.88 -11.06
C LEU A 11 5.69 5.04 -10.11
N VAL A 12 6.47 6.09 -10.32
CA VAL A 12 7.55 6.48 -9.40
C VAL A 12 6.99 7.43 -8.35
N LEU A 13 7.15 7.06 -7.08
CA LEU A 13 6.79 7.87 -5.92
C LEU A 13 8.05 8.27 -5.17
N LYS A 14 8.17 9.57 -4.85
CA LYS A 14 9.22 10.07 -3.96
C LYS A 14 8.65 10.35 -2.57
N PHE A 15 9.08 9.58 -1.57
CA PHE A 15 8.66 9.70 -0.18
C PHE A 15 9.88 9.89 0.73
N LEU A 16 9.95 11.01 1.47
CA LEU A 16 11.07 11.33 2.38
C LEU A 16 12.47 11.13 1.74
N ASN A 17 12.65 11.62 0.51
CA ASN A 17 13.87 11.43 -0.31
C ASN A 17 14.22 9.97 -0.65
N ARG A 18 13.30 9.03 -0.47
CA ARG A 18 13.37 7.65 -0.97
C ARG A 18 12.44 7.47 -2.15
N TRP A 19 12.75 6.49 -2.99
CA TRP A 19 11.90 6.11 -4.12
C TRP A 19 11.14 4.84 -3.79
N ILE A 20 9.85 4.86 -4.09
CA ILE A 20 8.99 3.68 -4.15
C ILE A 20 8.50 3.60 -5.59
N LEU A 21 8.69 2.44 -6.22
CA LEU A 21 8.17 2.18 -7.55
C LEU A 21 6.98 1.25 -7.41
N LEU A 22 5.83 1.68 -7.89
CA LEU A 22 4.68 0.81 -8.09
C LEU A 22 4.68 0.38 -9.55
N VAL A 23 4.72 -0.92 -9.78
CA VAL A 23 4.82 -1.51 -11.12
C VAL A 23 3.66 -2.47 -11.33
N THR A 24 3.16 -2.56 -12.55
CA THR A 24 2.27 -3.67 -12.93
C THR A 24 3.02 -4.99 -12.82
N SER A 25 2.30 -6.08 -12.50
CA SER A 25 2.90 -7.40 -12.44
C SER A 25 3.57 -7.78 -13.77
N GLY A 26 4.81 -8.25 -13.69
CA GLY A 26 5.56 -8.74 -14.84
C GLY A 26 5.60 -10.26 -14.89
N ALA A 27 5.69 -10.82 -16.11
CA ALA A 27 5.97 -12.24 -16.31
C ALA A 27 7.36 -12.62 -15.76
N PRO A 28 7.65 -13.93 -15.55
CA PRO A 28 9.02 -14.39 -15.36
C PRO A 28 9.93 -13.93 -16.50
N THR A 29 11.17 -13.63 -16.17
CA THR A 29 12.19 -13.12 -17.10
C THR A 29 13.43 -14.01 -17.05
N SER A 30 14.35 -13.89 -18.00
CA SER A 30 15.56 -14.75 -18.05
C SER A 30 16.43 -14.67 -16.79
N ASP A 31 16.42 -13.53 -16.10
CA ASP A 31 17.12 -13.29 -14.83
C ASP A 31 16.33 -13.81 -13.60
N LYS A 32 15.02 -14.06 -13.75
CA LYS A 32 14.15 -14.65 -12.71
C LYS A 32 13.10 -15.61 -13.31
N PRO A 33 13.53 -16.74 -13.92
CA PRO A 33 12.69 -17.54 -14.82
C PRO A 33 11.55 -18.27 -14.10
N ASN A 34 11.68 -18.51 -12.79
CA ASN A 34 10.69 -19.22 -11.98
C ASN A 34 10.02 -18.31 -10.95
N THR A 35 10.15 -16.98 -11.10
CA THR A 35 9.63 -16.00 -10.15
C THR A 35 8.58 -15.12 -10.82
N ALA A 36 7.34 -15.22 -10.31
CA ALA A 36 6.19 -14.45 -10.75
C ALA A 36 5.57 -13.70 -9.58
N PHE A 37 4.99 -12.53 -9.86
CA PHE A 37 4.12 -11.83 -8.92
C PHE A 37 2.80 -12.61 -8.79
N ARG A 38 2.31 -12.78 -7.56
CA ARG A 38 1.01 -13.38 -7.28
C ARG A 38 0.28 -12.55 -6.22
N PRO A 39 -0.99 -12.19 -6.46
CA PRO A 39 -1.87 -11.67 -5.42
C PRO A 39 -1.96 -12.62 -4.22
N PRO A 40 -2.24 -12.12 -3.01
CA PRO A 40 -2.54 -12.98 -1.87
C PRO A 40 -3.76 -13.87 -2.15
N GLU A 41 -3.77 -15.09 -1.61
CA GLU A 41 -4.86 -16.05 -1.82
C GLU A 41 -6.20 -15.60 -1.21
N GLY A 42 -6.16 -14.69 -0.24
CA GLY A 42 -7.34 -14.06 0.34
C GLY A 42 -7.02 -13.13 1.51
N ARG A 43 -8.04 -12.41 2.00
CA ARG A 43 -7.90 -11.39 3.04
C ARG A 43 -7.59 -11.92 4.46
N GLN A 44 -7.63 -13.24 4.66
CA GLN A 44 -7.39 -13.89 5.96
C GLN A 44 -5.94 -14.33 6.17
N SER A 45 -5.11 -14.31 5.12
CA SER A 45 -3.71 -14.71 5.17
C SER A 45 -2.87 -13.72 4.40
N VAL A 46 -1.91 -13.09 5.07
CA VAL A 46 -1.03 -12.07 4.48
C VAL A 46 0.42 -12.52 4.61
N SER A 47 1.19 -12.37 3.53
CA SER A 47 2.64 -12.61 3.56
C SER A 47 3.41 -11.38 4.06
N HIS A 48 2.84 -10.19 3.92
CA HIS A 48 3.39 -8.91 4.35
C HIS A 48 2.30 -7.82 4.42
N SER A 49 2.65 -6.68 5.02
CA SER A 49 1.86 -5.45 5.04
C SER A 49 2.75 -4.26 4.70
N PHE A 50 2.21 -3.26 3.98
CA PHE A 50 2.89 -1.99 3.74
C PHE A 50 2.37 -0.92 4.69
N THR A 51 3.22 -0.47 5.61
CA THR A 51 2.86 0.59 6.57
C THR A 51 3.37 1.95 6.11
N ILE A 52 2.46 2.93 6.03
CA ILE A 52 2.76 4.33 5.74
C ILE A 52 2.53 5.15 7.00
N ARG A 53 3.60 5.81 7.48
CA ARG A 53 3.49 6.71 8.63
C ARG A 53 2.85 8.03 8.21
N VAL A 54 1.85 8.45 8.97
CA VAL A 54 1.09 9.69 8.75
C VAL A 54 1.12 10.55 10.01
N GLN A 55 0.94 11.86 9.88
CA GLN A 55 0.93 12.76 11.03
C GLN A 55 -0.38 12.71 11.81
N ASP A 56 -1.48 12.38 11.13
CA ASP A 56 -2.82 12.26 11.72
C ASP A 56 -3.54 11.10 11.02
N CYS A 57 -3.75 10.01 11.76
CA CYS A 57 -4.37 8.79 11.22
C CYS A 57 -5.86 8.99 10.93
N HIS A 58 -6.56 9.76 11.76
CA HIS A 58 -7.99 10.03 11.57
C HIS A 58 -8.25 10.91 10.34
N ALA A 59 -7.48 11.98 10.16
CA ALA A 59 -7.59 12.84 8.99
C ALA A 59 -7.26 12.07 7.69
N SER A 60 -6.21 11.24 7.74
CA SER A 60 -5.80 10.39 6.61
C SER A 60 -6.88 9.37 6.25
N TYR A 61 -7.44 8.67 7.25
CA TYR A 61 -8.56 7.75 7.08
C TYR A 61 -9.76 8.44 6.40
N GLN A 62 -10.18 9.60 6.89
CA GLN A 62 -11.32 10.32 6.33
C GLN A 62 -11.07 10.78 4.90
N LEU A 63 -9.87 11.26 4.59
CA LEU A 63 -9.48 11.65 3.24
C LEU A 63 -9.52 10.47 2.27
N LEU A 64 -8.94 9.33 2.66
CA LEU A 64 -8.88 8.14 1.82
C LEU A 64 -10.26 7.50 1.63
N ARG A 65 -11.08 7.46 2.68
CA ARG A 65 -12.46 6.98 2.58
C ARG A 65 -13.28 7.81 1.58
N ARG A 66 -13.13 9.15 1.60
CA ARG A 66 -13.78 10.04 0.61
C ARG A 66 -13.31 9.79 -0.83
N LYS A 67 -12.11 9.20 -1.00
CA LYS A 67 -11.56 8.80 -2.30
C LYS A 67 -11.94 7.36 -2.69
N GLY A 68 -12.77 6.67 -1.90
CA GLY A 68 -13.26 5.32 -2.21
C GLY A 68 -12.44 4.18 -1.61
N VAL A 69 -11.54 4.45 -0.66
CA VAL A 69 -10.83 3.36 0.03
C VAL A 69 -11.73 2.69 1.06
N ASP A 70 -11.88 1.38 0.94
CA ASP A 70 -12.60 0.54 1.90
C ASP A 70 -11.64 0.00 2.97
N PHE A 71 -11.77 0.55 4.18
CA PHE A 71 -11.00 0.12 5.34
C PHE A 71 -11.63 -1.10 6.02
N VAL A 72 -10.78 -1.93 6.62
CA VAL A 72 -11.19 -3.09 7.42
C VAL A 72 -11.95 -2.64 8.66
N THR A 73 -11.44 -1.61 9.34
CA THR A 73 -12.08 -0.92 10.46
C THR A 73 -11.69 0.57 10.44
N PRO A 74 -12.44 1.45 11.11
CA PRO A 74 -11.94 2.78 11.46
C PRO A 74 -10.61 2.72 12.25
N PRO A 75 -9.88 3.85 12.39
CA PRO A 75 -8.65 3.92 13.19
C PRO A 75 -8.84 3.41 14.62
N VAL A 76 -7.87 2.61 15.08
CA VAL A 76 -7.84 2.02 16.40
C VAL A 76 -6.58 2.48 17.13
N THR A 77 -6.76 3.00 18.35
CA THR A 77 -5.66 3.29 19.28
C THR A 77 -5.14 2.01 19.92
N ARG A 78 -3.84 1.76 19.80
CA ARG A 78 -3.12 0.58 20.32
C ARG A 78 -1.83 1.05 21.00
N GLY A 79 -1.89 1.24 22.31
CA GLY A 79 -0.74 1.76 23.06
C GLY A 79 -0.42 3.19 22.62
N GLN A 80 0.75 3.38 22.00
CA GLN A 80 1.22 4.69 21.51
C GLN A 80 0.90 4.95 20.02
N GLU A 81 0.24 4.01 19.34
CA GLU A 81 -0.07 4.12 17.91
C GLU A 81 -1.57 4.28 17.67
N ILE A 82 -1.92 5.06 16.63
CA ILE A 82 -3.27 5.07 16.04
C ILE A 82 -3.15 4.54 14.61
N ARG A 83 -3.83 3.43 14.29
CA ARG A 83 -3.68 2.77 12.98
C ARG A 83 -4.98 2.21 12.41
N CYS A 84 -5.05 2.09 11.10
CA CYS A 84 -6.08 1.33 10.40
C CYS A 84 -5.52 0.68 9.14
N PHE A 85 -6.25 -0.34 8.67
CA PHE A 85 -5.84 -1.19 7.56
C PHE A 85 -6.86 -1.14 6.43
N PHE A 86 -6.38 -1.28 5.21
CA PHE A 86 -7.18 -1.43 4.00
C PHE A 86 -6.48 -2.37 3.04
N PHE A 87 -7.21 -2.85 2.04
CA PHE A 87 -6.64 -3.67 0.97
C PHE A 87 -6.55 -2.83 -0.31
N ASP A 88 -5.47 -3.01 -1.07
CA ASP A 88 -5.41 -2.50 -2.44
C ASP A 88 -6.29 -3.37 -3.38
N PRO A 89 -6.46 -2.98 -4.66
CA PRO A 89 -7.27 -3.74 -5.61
C PRO A 89 -6.78 -5.18 -5.85
N ASP A 90 -5.50 -5.46 -5.64
CA ASP A 90 -4.90 -6.80 -5.78
C ASP A 90 -4.95 -7.60 -4.46
N GLY A 91 -5.53 -7.03 -3.40
CA GLY A 91 -5.72 -7.71 -2.11
C GLY A 91 -4.52 -7.67 -1.18
N HIS A 92 -3.52 -6.84 -1.44
CA HIS A 92 -2.40 -6.61 -0.52
C HIS A 92 -2.84 -5.74 0.66
N LEU A 93 -2.35 -6.08 1.86
CA LEU A 93 -2.68 -5.35 3.08
C LEU A 93 -1.81 -4.09 3.19
N PHE A 94 -2.47 -2.96 3.37
CA PHE A 94 -1.86 -1.67 3.65
C PHE A 94 -2.29 -1.18 5.03
N GLU A 95 -1.38 -0.48 5.69
CA GLU A 95 -1.59 0.18 6.97
C GLU A 95 -1.26 1.66 6.84
N ILE A 96 -2.11 2.52 7.42
CA ILE A 96 -1.71 3.88 7.81
C ILE A 96 -1.63 3.95 9.33
N SER A 97 -0.56 4.58 9.82
CA SER A 97 -0.20 4.55 11.24
C SER A 97 0.40 5.89 11.67
N GLU A 98 -0.09 6.43 12.79
CA GLU A 98 0.40 7.69 13.40
C GLU A 98 1.52 7.48 14.40
#